data_AF-A0AAE0VX59-F1
#
_entry.id   AF-A0AAE0VX59-F1
#
_cell.length_a   1.000
_cell.length_b   1.000
_cell.length_c   1.000
_cell.angle_alpha   90.00
_cell.angle_beta   90.00
_cell.angle_gamma   90.00
#
_symmetry.space_group_name_H-M   'P 1'
#
loop_
_entity.id
_entity.type
_entity.pdbx_description
1 polymer ?
#
loop_
_entity_poly.entity_id
_entity_poly.type
_entity_poly.pdbx_seq_one_letter_code
_entity_poly.pdbx_strand_id
1 'polypeptide(L)'
;MDLSGVPTPTMDWDNSNLNTSWAKFQQHCEIIFNGPMSRRSDAVKANYILLWVGDKGRDIFNTWTLTDEEKKDPSTLFTKFKHHVQPKLNPVFARFKFNNEIQGSRTIDQYVT
;
A
#
# COMPACT_ATOMS: atom_id res chain seq x y z
N MET A 1 -8.67 -5.59 24.20
CA MET A 1 -8.46 -5.23 22.78
C MET A 1 -7.55 -6.29 22.20
N ASP A 2 -8.01 -7.10 21.24
CA ASP A 2 -7.36 -8.34 20.77
C ASP A 2 -5.95 -8.18 20.14
N LEU A 3 -5.42 -6.96 20.11
CA LEU A 3 -4.09 -6.62 19.57
C LEU A 3 -3.15 -6.03 20.65
N SER A 4 -3.46 -6.15 21.93
CA SER A 4 -2.59 -5.63 22.99
C SER A 4 -1.18 -6.23 22.89
N GLY A 5 -0.18 -5.38 22.66
CA GLY A 5 1.23 -5.80 22.52
C GLY A 5 1.64 -6.20 21.10
N VAL A 6 0.72 -6.23 20.13
CA VAL A 6 1.04 -6.43 18.71
C VAL A 6 1.16 -5.06 18.04
N PRO A 7 2.28 -4.75 17.34
CA PRO A 7 2.38 -3.53 16.55
C PRO A 7 1.22 -3.41 15.57
N THR A 8 0.57 -2.26 15.51
CA THR A 8 -0.52 -2.03 14.56
C THR A 8 0.05 -1.63 13.19
N PRO A 9 -0.54 -2.11 12.08
CA PRO A 9 -0.21 -1.62 10.76
C PRO A 9 -0.52 -0.13 10.69
N THR A 10 0.33 0.61 9.98
CA THR A 10 0.11 2.04 9.73
C THR A 10 0.73 2.36 8.38
N MET A 11 -0.05 3.00 7.51
CA MET A 11 0.43 3.40 6.20
C MET A 11 1.27 4.68 6.31
N ASP A 12 2.50 4.62 5.81
CA ASP A 12 3.40 5.78 5.68
C ASP A 12 3.15 6.48 4.34
N TRP A 13 2.32 7.51 4.39
CA TRP A 13 1.94 8.32 3.23
C TRP A 13 2.92 9.42 2.84
N ASP A 14 3.94 9.64 3.66
CA ASP A 14 4.97 10.67 3.43
C ASP A 14 6.25 10.07 2.82
N ASN A 15 6.27 8.75 2.64
CA ASN A 15 7.35 8.05 1.99
C ASN A 15 7.50 8.46 0.52
N SER A 16 8.74 8.67 0.08
CA SER A 16 9.06 8.94 -1.33
C SER A 16 8.74 7.76 -2.27
N ASN A 17 8.72 6.53 -1.75
CA ASN A 17 8.32 5.34 -2.47
C ASN A 17 7.05 4.72 -1.88
N LEU A 18 5.90 5.36 -2.18
CA LEU A 18 4.58 4.93 -1.74
C LEU A 18 4.25 3.48 -2.12
N ASN A 19 4.74 2.98 -3.25
CA ASN A 19 4.50 1.60 -3.67
C ASN A 19 5.16 0.60 -2.71
N THR A 20 6.42 0.84 -2.33
CA THR A 20 7.12 0.01 -1.35
C THR A 20 6.51 0.15 0.05
N SER A 21 6.12 1.36 0.46
CA SER A 21 5.41 1.56 1.74
C SER A 21 4.09 0.80 1.78
N TRP A 22 3.32 0.85 0.70
CA TRP A 22 2.07 0.12 0.57
C TRP A 22 2.29 -1.40 0.65
N ALA A 23 3.31 -1.93 -0.03
CA ALA A 23 3.62 -3.36 0.04
C ALA A 23 3.93 -3.81 1.48
N LYS A 24 4.73 -3.04 2.23
CA LYS A 24 5.02 -3.30 3.65
C LYS A 24 3.76 -3.22 4.52
N PHE A 25 2.93 -2.21 4.30
CA PHE A 25 1.66 -2.03 4.99
C PHE A 25 0.72 -3.22 4.76
N GLN A 26 0.50 -3.59 3.49
CA GLN A 26 -0.34 -4.72 3.10
C GLN A 26 0.17 -6.03 3.74
N GLN A 27 1.47 -6.30 3.66
CA GLN A 27 2.08 -7.48 4.28
C GLN A 27 1.81 -7.53 5.79
N HIS A 28 1.93 -6.41 6.49
CA HIS A 28 1.65 -6.35 7.93
C HIS A 28 0.17 -6.61 8.24
N CYS A 29 -0.76 -6.04 7.46
CA CYS A 29 -2.19 -6.33 7.57
C CYS A 29 -2.48 -7.83 7.37
N GLU A 30 -1.90 -8.44 6.34
CA GLU A 30 -2.08 -9.88 6.04
C GLU A 30 -1.55 -10.77 7.17
N ILE A 31 -0.41 -10.44 7.77
CA ILE A 31 0.13 -11.16 8.95
C ILE A 31 -0.88 -11.12 10.10
N ILE A 32 -1.48 -9.97 10.38
CA ILE A 32 -2.48 -9.85 11.44
C ILE A 32 -3.77 -10.59 11.10
N PHE A 33 -4.24 -10.48 9.86
CA PHE A 33 -5.45 -11.15 9.39
C PHE A 33 -5.31 -12.66 9.34
N ASN A 34 -4.12 -13.20 9.11
CA ASN A 34 -3.87 -14.64 9.13
C ASN A 34 -3.51 -15.16 10.54
N GLY A 35 -3.08 -14.29 11.45
CA GLY A 35 -2.77 -14.64 12.83
C GLY A 35 -3.89 -14.24 13.81
N PRO A 36 -3.70 -13.18 14.62
CA PRO A 36 -4.64 -12.74 15.66
C PRO A 36 -6.09 -12.53 15.19
N MET A 37 -6.30 -12.15 13.93
CA MET A 37 -7.61 -11.85 13.36
C MET A 37 -8.13 -12.89 12.37
N SER A 38 -7.55 -14.09 12.32
CA SER A 38 -7.94 -15.18 11.41
C SER A 38 -9.43 -15.53 11.47
N ARG A 39 -10.03 -15.46 12.65
CA ARG A 39 -11.45 -15.78 12.89
C ARG A 39 -12.41 -14.61 12.64
N ARG A 40 -11.90 -13.42 12.31
CA ARG A 40 -12.72 -12.24 12.06
C ARG A 40 -13.29 -12.30 10.65
N SER A 41 -14.51 -11.79 10.47
CA SER A 41 -15.13 -11.68 9.15
C SER A 41 -14.38 -10.67 8.28
N ASP A 42 -14.50 -10.85 6.98
CA ASP A 42 -13.82 -9.99 6.01
C ASP A 42 -14.30 -8.53 6.09
N ALA A 43 -15.58 -8.30 6.40
CA ALA A 43 -16.10 -6.97 6.69
C ALA A 43 -15.40 -6.30 7.89
N VAL A 44 -15.06 -7.06 8.93
CA VAL A 44 -14.31 -6.53 10.09
C VAL A 44 -12.87 -6.23 9.69
N LYS A 45 -12.22 -7.12 8.93
CA LYS A 45 -10.86 -6.90 8.42
C LYS A 45 -10.80 -5.67 7.51
N ALA A 46 -11.79 -5.46 6.65
CA ALA A 46 -11.92 -4.28 5.81
C ALA A 46 -11.97 -2.98 6.62
N ASN A 47 -12.75 -2.95 7.70
CA ASN A 47 -12.77 -1.80 8.61
C ASN A 47 -11.41 -1.56 9.29
N TYR A 48 -10.67 -2.61 9.65
CA TYR A 48 -9.31 -2.47 10.18
C TYR A 48 -8.33 -1.90 9.15
N ILE A 49 -8.44 -2.29 7.86
CA ILE A 49 -7.66 -1.65 6.80
C ILE A 49 -7.94 -0.14 6.79
N LEU A 50 -9.22 0.26 6.80
CA LEU A 50 -9.60 1.68 6.79
C LEU A 50 -9.18 2.43 8.05
N LEU A 51 -9.04 1.75 9.20
CA LEU A 51 -8.49 2.32 10.41
C LEU A 51 -6.98 2.58 10.25
N TRP A 52 -6.24 1.58 9.81
CA TRP A 52 -4.77 1.57 9.73
C TRP A 52 -4.20 2.34 8.52
N VAL A 53 -5.00 2.54 7.47
CA VAL A 53 -4.62 3.38 6.34
C VAL A 53 -4.58 4.86 6.70
N GLY A 54 -5.14 5.27 7.85
CA GLY A 54 -5.12 6.64 8.34
C GLY A 54 -6.06 7.60 7.58
N ASP A 55 -6.06 8.88 7.98
CA ASP A 55 -7.00 9.88 7.46
C ASP A 55 -6.85 10.09 5.95
N LYS A 56 -5.62 10.29 5.46
CA LYS A 56 -5.33 10.46 4.02
C LYS A 56 -5.81 9.27 3.19
N GLY A 57 -5.69 8.05 3.71
CA GLY A 57 -6.21 6.86 3.04
C GLY A 57 -7.73 6.80 3.03
N ARG A 58 -8.38 7.25 4.11
CA ARG A 58 -9.86 7.37 4.17
C ARG A 58 -10.39 8.43 3.22
N ASP A 59 -9.69 9.56 3.06
CA ASP A 59 -10.05 10.59 2.08
C ASP A 59 -10.02 10.03 0.66
N ILE A 60 -8.97 9.27 0.31
CA ILE A 60 -8.88 8.57 -0.98
C ILE A 60 -10.01 7.56 -1.14
N PHE A 61 -10.29 6.75 -0.13
CA PHE A 61 -11.39 5.78 -0.14
C PHE A 61 -12.75 6.46 -0.40
N ASN A 62 -13.01 7.61 0.22
CA ASN A 62 -14.24 8.37 0.04
C ASN A 62 -14.41 8.92 -1.40
N THR A 63 -13.35 9.01 -2.20
CA THR A 63 -13.45 9.38 -3.62
C THR A 63 -13.94 8.24 -4.52
N TRP A 64 -13.98 7.00 -4.02
CA TRP A 64 -14.35 5.83 -4.82
C TRP A 64 -15.85 5.54 -4.72
N THR A 65 -16.47 5.30 -5.86
CA THR A 65 -17.80 4.71 -5.93
C THR A 65 -17.66 3.19 -5.85
N LEU A 66 -17.95 2.62 -4.68
CA LEU A 66 -17.92 1.17 -4.41
C LEU A 66 -19.30 0.68 -3.95
N THR A 67 -19.65 -0.56 -4.30
CA THR A 67 -20.84 -1.22 -3.72
C THR A 67 -20.60 -1.59 -2.26
N ASP A 68 -21.68 -1.88 -1.52
CA ASP A 68 -21.55 -2.23 -0.10
C ASP A 68 -20.89 -3.60 0.12
N GLU A 69 -20.92 -4.48 -0.88
CA GLU A 69 -20.17 -5.74 -0.90
C GLU A 69 -18.67 -5.49 -1.11
N GLU A 70 -18.32 -4.63 -2.08
CA GLU A 70 -16.92 -4.28 -2.37
C GLU A 70 -16.24 -3.58 -1.18
N LYS A 71 -16.96 -2.73 -0.46
CA LYS A 71 -16.44 -2.07 0.77
C LYS A 71 -16.12 -3.06 1.89
N LYS A 72 -16.78 -4.22 1.89
CA LYS A 72 -16.60 -5.26 2.92
C LYS A 72 -15.54 -6.28 2.53
N ASP A 73 -14.99 -6.22 1.32
CA ASP A 73 -13.96 -7.13 0.84
C ASP A 73 -12.55 -6.51 1.00
N PRO A 74 -11.71 -7.05 1.90
CA PRO A 74 -10.31 -6.65 2.06
C PRO A 74 -9.51 -6.72 0.76
N SER A 75 -9.77 -7.71 -0.09
CA SER A 75 -9.02 -7.93 -1.33
C SER A 75 -9.25 -6.81 -2.34
N THR A 76 -10.52 -6.43 -2.52
CA THR A 76 -10.93 -5.29 -3.34
C THR A 76 -10.29 -3.99 -2.85
N LEU A 77 -10.29 -3.75 -1.53
CA LEU A 77 -9.64 -2.57 -0.94
C LEU A 77 -8.14 -2.54 -1.22
N PHE A 78 -7.43 -3.64 -0.96
CA PHE A 78 -5.99 -3.70 -1.26
C PHE A 78 -5.68 -3.43 -2.72
N THR A 79 -6.49 -3.97 -3.63
CA THR A 79 -6.32 -3.78 -5.07
C THR A 79 -6.51 -2.32 -5.47
N LYS A 80 -7.58 -1.66 -4.98
CA LYS A 80 -7.86 -0.25 -5.29
C LYS A 80 -6.79 0.69 -4.76
N PHE A 81 -6.35 0.48 -3.51
CA PHE A 81 -5.27 1.27 -2.94
C PHE A 81 -3.94 1.03 -3.64
N LYS A 82 -3.61 -0.23 -4.00
CA LYS A 82 -2.41 -0.55 -4.77
C LYS A 82 -2.39 0.20 -6.10
N HIS A 83 -3.51 0.21 -6.82
CA HIS A 83 -3.63 0.99 -8.06
C HIS A 83 -3.46 2.50 -7.83
N HIS A 84 -3.92 3.02 -6.70
CA HIS A 84 -3.76 4.44 -6.36
C HIS A 84 -2.31 4.79 -6.03
N VAL A 85 -1.60 3.97 -5.24
CA VAL A 85 -0.21 4.23 -4.84
C VAL A 85 0.80 3.86 -5.94
N GLN A 86 0.40 3.04 -6.91
CA GLN A 86 1.26 2.64 -8.00
C GLN A 86 1.65 3.90 -8.79
N PRO A 87 2.96 4.16 -8.98
CA PRO A 87 3.38 5.29 -9.78
C PRO A 87 2.80 5.12 -11.18
N LYS A 88 2.12 6.15 -11.68
CA LYS A 88 1.71 6.22 -13.08
C LYS A 88 3.00 6.31 -13.90
N LEU A 89 3.45 5.17 -14.40
CA LEU A 89 4.61 5.09 -15.28
C LEU A 89 4.26 5.89 -16.53
N ASN A 90 4.89 7.05 -16.69
CA ASN A 90 4.93 7.74 -17.97
C ASN A 90 6.14 7.18 -18.74
N PRO A 91 5.92 6.34 -19.78
CA PRO A 91 7.01 5.69 -20.48
C PRO A 91 7.97 6.70 -21.12
N VAL A 92 7.47 7.85 -21.57
CA VAL A 92 8.29 8.92 -22.14
C VAL A 92 9.21 9.52 -21.09
N PHE A 93 8.69 9.80 -19.89
CA PHE A 93 9.48 10.34 -18.79
C PHE A 93 10.48 9.33 -18.24
N ALA A 94 10.08 8.06 -18.11
CA ALA A 94 10.97 6.98 -17.69
C ALA A 94 12.12 6.78 -18.69
N ARG A 95 11.82 6.79 -19.99
CA ARG A 95 12.83 6.68 -21.05
C ARG A 95 13.74 7.91 -21.11
N PHE A 96 13.18 9.11 -20.90
CA PHE A 96 13.97 10.33 -20.80
C PHE A 96 14.96 10.26 -19.62
N LYS A 97 14.50 9.84 -18.43
CA LYS A 97 15.39 9.65 -17.27
C LYS A 97 16.47 8.62 -17.56
N PHE A 98 16.09 7.44 -18.05
CA PHE A 98 17.04 6.37 -18.37
C PHE A 98 18.11 6.81 -19.38
N ASN A 99 17.71 7.51 -20.44
CA ASN A 99 18.64 7.99 -21.46
C ASN A 99 19.57 9.12 -20.97
N ASN A 100 19.20 9.82 -19.90
CA ASN A 100 19.99 10.91 -19.32
C ASN A 100 20.75 10.51 -18.05
N GLU A 101 20.56 9.29 -17.53
CA GLU A 101 21.36 8.79 -16.43
C GLU A 101 22.79 8.53 -16.91
N ILE A 102 23.76 8.99 -16.12
CA ILE A 102 25.18 8.78 -16.33
C ILE A 102 25.76 8.12 -15.08
N GLN A 103 26.72 7.21 -15.27
CA GLN A 103 27.29 6.42 -14.18
C GLN A 103 27.85 7.27 -13.03
N GLY A 104 28.46 8.42 -13.35
CA GLY A 104 29.06 9.31 -12.35
C GLY A 104 30.11 8.58 -11.52
N SER A 105 29.99 8.67 -10.20
CA SER A 105 30.88 8.02 -9.22
C SER A 105 30.38 6.64 -8.74
N ARG A 106 29.26 6.12 -9.26
CA ARG A 106 28.68 4.85 -8.81
C ARG A 106 29.49 3.66 -9.35
N THR A 107 29.54 2.58 -8.57
CA THR A 107 30.10 1.31 -9.06
C THR A 107 29.24 0.77 -10.21
N ILE A 108 29.83 -0.09 -11.05
CA ILE A 108 29.10 -0.68 -12.18
C ILE A 108 27.87 -1.44 -11.68
N ASP A 109 28.00 -2.22 -10.61
CA ASP A 109 26.88 -2.99 -10.04
C ASP A 109 25.72 -2.10 -9.59
N GLN A 110 26.02 -0.94 -8.99
CA GLN A 110 24.99 0.02 -8.56
C GLN A 110 24.39 0.82 -9.72
N TYR A 111 25.07 0.92 -10.85
CA TYR A 111 24.59 1.66 -12.01
C TYR A 111 23.68 0.83 -12.92
N VAL A 112 23.93 -0.48 -12.99
CA VAL A 112 23.17 -1.40 -13.84
C VAL A 112 21.92 -1.96 -13.16
N THR A 113 21.82 -1.85 -11.83
CA THR A 113 20.68 -2.32 -11.00
C THR A 113 19.65 -1.22 -10.77
#